data_AF-A0A7R7BW73-F1
#
_entry.id   AF-A0A7R7BW73-F1
#
_cell.length_a   1.000
_cell.length_b   1.000
_cell.length_c   1.000
_cell.angle_alpha   90.00
_cell.angle_beta   90.00
_cell.angle_gamma   90.00
#
_symmetry.space_group_name_H-M   'P 1'
#
loop_
_entity.id
_entity.type
_entity.pdbx_description
1 polymer ?
#
loop_
_entity_poly.entity_id
_entity_poly.type
_entity_poly.pdbx_seq_one_letter_code
_entity_poly.pdbx_strand_id
1 'polypeptide(L)'
;MQGELFEPPTMLLREAVLGRNGVVPLIVIGCGRKKRQEAAPADQLYTSDRFKSCINLVRSLGAPYAILSGKHGIVAGEMVIAPYDLNLPDLPEANQRDWAEQVLDALAARAESRQVTLLAANEYSMPLLELNRARVSPLDIVAPWLGLEYSDHAIWLAEAKRMAARIQDLDRLYNWIGEERIADRVFSFRELSSRSVPKRGVYIFLDGAERNFRGAGFRVVRIGTHAVSAGSQASLRGRLRNHLGPSSQIGNHRGSIFRLHIGRAMLEAGPGHGSLATWGEGQDARPEVKSLEIAHELAVSRYLQDLEVVLLEVDDKPSKESLRAKVEMQLIALFSESMRIIDYPGPDWLGLKSPVAHIRQSGLWNIRGVGGKYDPAAAGSVASIFRGLNNG
;
A
#
# COMPACT_ATOMS: atom_id res chain seq x y z
N MET A 1 -35.24 -5.57 8.29
CA MET A 1 -33.96 -5.86 7.62
C MET A 1 -33.92 -5.09 6.31
N GLN A 2 -33.35 -3.88 6.32
CA GLN A 2 -33.21 -3.00 5.14
C GLN A 2 -31.84 -2.29 5.20
N GLY A 3 -30.83 -2.98 5.73
CA GLY A 3 -29.48 -2.44 5.96
C GLY A 3 -28.42 -2.86 4.94
N GLU A 4 -28.71 -3.83 4.06
CA GLU A 4 -27.71 -4.42 3.15
C GLU A 4 -27.86 -3.98 1.68
N LEU A 5 -28.70 -2.99 1.38
CA LEU A 5 -29.02 -2.60 -0.01
C LEU A 5 -28.06 -1.58 -0.64
N PHE A 6 -27.06 -1.06 0.09
CA PHE A 6 -26.14 -0.04 -0.41
C PHE A 6 -24.71 -0.17 0.13
N GLU A 7 -24.22 -1.37 0.42
CA GLU A 7 -22.77 -1.51 0.53
C GLU A 7 -22.17 -1.36 -0.88
N PRO A 8 -21.39 -0.29 -1.15
CA PRO A 8 -20.75 -0.16 -2.44
C PRO A 8 -19.86 -1.39 -2.65
N PRO A 9 -19.84 -1.97 -3.86
CA PRO A 9 -19.11 -3.19 -4.10
C PRO A 9 -17.63 -3.00 -3.72
N THR A 10 -17.11 -3.95 -2.96
CA THR A 10 -15.69 -3.93 -2.57
C THR A 10 -14.85 -4.12 -3.81
N MET A 11 -14.10 -3.09 -4.22
CA MET A 11 -13.34 -3.13 -5.47
C MET A 11 -12.11 -4.06 -5.45
N LEU A 12 -11.83 -4.81 -4.36
CA LEU A 12 -10.75 -5.82 -4.26
C LEU A 12 -9.43 -5.47 -4.98
N LEU A 13 -9.03 -4.19 -4.94
CA LEU A 13 -7.97 -3.68 -5.79
C LEU A 13 -6.61 -4.28 -5.42
N ARG A 14 -6.28 -4.25 -4.12
CA ARG A 14 -4.96 -4.66 -3.62
C ARG A 14 -4.72 -6.13 -3.84
N GLU A 15 -5.65 -7.00 -3.43
CA GLU A 15 -5.49 -8.44 -3.66
C GLU A 15 -5.34 -8.73 -5.16
N ALA A 16 -6.16 -8.11 -6.02
CA ALA A 16 -6.13 -8.34 -7.45
C ALA A 16 -4.84 -7.91 -8.17
N VAL A 17 -4.10 -6.92 -7.67
CA VAL A 17 -2.87 -6.43 -8.34
C VAL A 17 -1.57 -6.82 -7.63
N LEU A 18 -1.63 -7.18 -6.34
CA LEU A 18 -0.47 -7.44 -5.50
C LEU A 18 -0.52 -8.80 -4.78
N GLY A 19 -1.64 -9.53 -4.87
CA GLY A 19 -1.84 -10.77 -4.13
C GLY A 19 -1.98 -10.53 -2.62
N ARG A 20 -2.53 -11.52 -1.91
CA ARG A 20 -2.64 -11.45 -0.44
C ARG A 20 -1.28 -11.50 0.26
N ASN A 21 -0.31 -12.20 -0.34
CA ASN A 21 1.04 -12.38 0.17
C ASN A 21 2.05 -11.32 -0.30
N GLY A 22 1.62 -10.29 -1.03
CA GLY A 22 2.54 -9.28 -1.56
C GLY A 22 3.25 -9.69 -2.86
N VAL A 23 2.90 -10.83 -3.46
CA VAL A 23 3.42 -11.32 -4.74
C VAL A 23 2.43 -11.03 -5.85
N VAL A 24 2.92 -10.44 -6.95
CA VAL A 24 2.09 -10.12 -8.12
C VAL A 24 1.40 -11.40 -8.64
N PRO A 25 0.06 -11.39 -8.79
CA PRO A 25 -0.69 -12.58 -9.19
C PRO A 25 -0.52 -12.91 -10.68
N LEU A 26 -0.90 -14.14 -11.05
CA LEU A 26 -1.18 -14.48 -12.45
C LEU A 26 -2.50 -13.80 -12.86
N ILE A 27 -2.42 -12.81 -13.74
CA ILE A 27 -3.61 -12.07 -14.18
C ILE A 27 -4.19 -12.72 -15.44
N VAL A 28 -5.43 -13.17 -15.36
CA VAL A 28 -6.14 -13.85 -16.44
C VAL A 28 -7.18 -12.89 -17.02
N ILE A 29 -7.03 -12.56 -18.30
CA ILE A 29 -7.84 -11.54 -18.95
C ILE A 29 -8.90 -12.21 -19.82
N GLY A 30 -10.17 -11.94 -19.53
CA GLY A 30 -11.29 -12.43 -20.34
C GLY A 30 -11.24 -11.89 -21.77
N CYS A 31 -11.46 -12.77 -22.74
CA CYS A 31 -11.53 -12.41 -24.15
C CYS A 31 -12.59 -11.31 -24.45
N GLY A 32 -12.41 -10.62 -25.57
CA GLY A 32 -13.30 -9.55 -26.05
C GLY A 32 -14.19 -9.98 -27.22
N ARG A 33 -15.36 -9.33 -27.35
CA ARG A 33 -16.22 -9.51 -28.55
C ARG A 33 -15.56 -8.93 -29.80
N LYS A 34 -15.05 -7.68 -29.71
CA LYS A 34 -14.35 -6.99 -30.80
C LYS A 34 -12.97 -7.61 -31.04
N LYS A 35 -12.74 -8.12 -32.24
CA LYS A 35 -11.51 -8.80 -32.67
C LYS A 35 -11.02 -8.21 -33.99
N ARG A 36 -9.75 -8.43 -34.33
CA ARG A 36 -9.24 -8.25 -35.70
C ARG A 36 -9.88 -9.28 -36.64
N GLN A 37 -9.83 -9.02 -37.93
CA GLN A 37 -10.35 -9.93 -38.98
C GLN A 37 -9.35 -11.02 -39.37
N GLU A 38 -8.10 -10.89 -38.95
CA GLU A 38 -7.01 -11.81 -39.27
C GLU A 38 -6.40 -12.39 -38.00
N ALA A 39 -5.71 -13.52 -38.16
CA ALA A 39 -4.98 -14.14 -37.07
C ALA A 39 -3.93 -13.19 -36.50
N ALA A 40 -3.85 -13.13 -35.17
CA ALA A 40 -2.93 -12.27 -34.44
C ALA A 40 -2.58 -12.91 -33.10
N PRO A 41 -1.49 -12.47 -32.45
CA PRO A 41 -1.25 -12.78 -31.04
C PRO A 41 -2.49 -12.52 -30.20
N ALA A 42 -2.81 -13.39 -29.25
CA ALA A 42 -4.01 -13.28 -28.42
C ALA A 42 -4.11 -11.93 -27.68
N ASP A 43 -2.98 -11.37 -27.24
CA ASP A 43 -2.90 -10.05 -26.60
C ASP A 43 -3.12 -8.85 -27.55
N GLN A 44 -3.18 -9.11 -28.86
CA GLN A 44 -3.39 -8.14 -29.93
C GLN A 44 -4.65 -8.39 -30.75
N LEU A 45 -5.23 -9.61 -30.67
CA LEU A 45 -6.43 -9.99 -31.41
C LEU A 45 -7.64 -9.16 -30.97
N TYR A 46 -7.81 -8.95 -29.66
CA TYR A 46 -8.97 -8.24 -29.09
C TYR A 46 -8.72 -6.73 -29.05
N THR A 47 -9.68 -5.95 -29.58
CA THR A 47 -9.46 -4.52 -29.88
C THR A 47 -10.21 -3.55 -28.99
N SER A 48 -11.02 -4.04 -28.04
CA SER A 48 -11.79 -3.18 -27.13
C SER A 48 -10.88 -2.41 -26.17
N ASP A 49 -11.30 -1.20 -25.78
CA ASP A 49 -10.53 -0.34 -24.87
C ASP A 49 -10.37 -0.97 -23.48
N ARG A 50 -11.38 -1.71 -23.02
CA ARG A 50 -11.31 -2.52 -21.79
C ARG A 50 -10.16 -3.53 -21.88
N PHE A 51 -10.09 -4.31 -22.96
CA PHE A 51 -9.05 -5.33 -23.12
C PHE A 51 -7.66 -4.71 -23.20
N LYS A 52 -7.49 -3.65 -24.01
CA LYS A 52 -6.24 -2.88 -24.08
C LYS A 52 -5.83 -2.32 -22.71
N SER A 53 -6.78 -1.86 -21.91
CA SER A 53 -6.53 -1.35 -20.56
C SER A 53 -6.07 -2.45 -19.60
N CYS A 54 -6.64 -3.66 -19.68
CA CYS A 54 -6.14 -4.83 -18.94
C CYS A 54 -4.70 -5.17 -19.35
N ILE A 55 -4.41 -5.19 -20.65
CA ILE A 55 -3.05 -5.45 -21.17
C ILE A 55 -2.06 -4.38 -20.67
N ASN A 56 -2.45 -3.11 -20.68
CA ASN A 56 -1.61 -2.04 -20.14
C ASN A 56 -1.38 -2.19 -18.63
N LEU A 57 -2.40 -2.61 -17.87
CA LEU A 57 -2.28 -2.87 -16.43
C LEU A 57 -1.27 -3.99 -16.15
N VAL A 58 -1.42 -5.16 -16.78
CA VAL A 58 -0.49 -6.30 -16.55
C VAL A 58 0.94 -5.95 -16.96
N ARG A 59 1.12 -5.21 -18.06
CA ARG A 59 2.44 -4.72 -18.49
C ARG A 59 3.05 -3.75 -17.48
N SER A 60 2.24 -2.84 -16.92
CA SER A 60 2.73 -1.92 -15.88
C SER A 60 3.14 -2.66 -14.61
N LEU A 61 2.43 -3.71 -14.22
CA LEU A 61 2.76 -4.51 -13.04
C LEU A 61 3.95 -5.45 -13.28
N GLY A 62 4.36 -5.68 -14.54
CA GLY A 62 5.24 -6.80 -14.87
C GLY A 62 4.61 -8.15 -14.51
N ALA A 63 3.28 -8.24 -14.51
CA ALA A 63 2.56 -9.42 -14.05
C ALA A 63 2.62 -10.54 -15.09
N PRO A 64 2.81 -11.81 -14.67
CA PRO A 64 2.50 -12.93 -15.56
C PRO A 64 1.01 -12.87 -15.90
N TYR A 65 0.66 -13.14 -17.16
CA TYR A 65 -0.72 -13.07 -17.61
C TYR A 65 -1.05 -14.12 -18.67
N ALA A 66 -2.34 -14.41 -18.81
CA ALA A 66 -2.87 -15.26 -19.86
C ALA A 66 -4.26 -14.76 -20.31
N ILE A 67 -4.70 -15.18 -21.49
CA ILE A 67 -6.02 -14.82 -22.01
C ILE A 67 -6.99 -16.00 -21.82
N LEU A 68 -8.16 -15.70 -21.26
CA LEU A 68 -9.26 -16.63 -21.08
C LEU A 68 -10.20 -16.57 -22.28
N SER A 69 -10.15 -17.61 -23.11
CA SER A 69 -10.93 -17.81 -24.31
C SER A 69 -12.02 -18.85 -24.09
N GLY A 70 -13.26 -18.54 -24.49
CA GLY A 70 -14.34 -19.54 -24.50
C GLY A 70 -14.01 -20.72 -25.43
N LYS A 71 -13.28 -20.49 -26.52
CA LYS A 71 -12.96 -21.53 -27.52
C LYS A 71 -11.70 -22.30 -27.19
N HIS A 72 -10.68 -21.60 -26.71
CA HIS A 72 -9.32 -22.14 -26.57
C HIS A 72 -8.91 -22.36 -25.11
N GLY A 73 -9.79 -22.08 -24.14
CA GLY A 73 -9.45 -22.14 -22.72
C GLY A 73 -8.43 -21.07 -22.36
N ILE A 74 -7.28 -21.46 -21.81
CA ILE A 74 -6.18 -20.56 -21.46
C ILE A 74 -5.15 -20.50 -22.59
N VAL A 75 -4.92 -19.31 -23.13
CA VAL A 75 -3.90 -19.06 -24.16
C VAL A 75 -2.87 -18.03 -23.69
N ALA A 76 -1.62 -18.24 -24.10
CA ALA A 76 -0.54 -17.27 -23.88
C ALA A 76 -0.79 -16.00 -24.72
N GLY A 77 -0.31 -14.85 -24.27
CA GLY A 77 -0.55 -13.57 -24.95
C GLY A 77 0.01 -13.53 -26.37
N GLU A 78 1.17 -14.13 -26.58
CA GLU A 78 1.90 -14.22 -27.84
C GLU A 78 1.37 -15.28 -28.80
N MET A 79 0.50 -16.18 -28.32
CA MET A 79 -0.04 -17.27 -29.14
C MET A 79 -0.90 -16.70 -30.27
N VAL A 80 -0.54 -16.98 -31.52
CA VAL A 80 -1.31 -16.54 -32.68
C VAL A 80 -2.58 -17.37 -32.80
N ILE A 81 -3.73 -16.70 -32.77
CA ILE A 81 -5.05 -17.31 -32.88
C ILE A 81 -5.89 -16.59 -33.94
N ALA A 82 -6.67 -17.36 -34.70
CA ALA A 82 -7.63 -16.81 -35.66
C ALA A 82 -8.87 -16.24 -34.94
N PRO A 83 -9.56 -15.24 -35.52
CA PRO A 83 -10.83 -14.79 -34.98
C PRO A 83 -11.85 -15.93 -34.96
N TYR A 84 -12.70 -15.92 -33.93
CA TYR A 84 -13.75 -16.92 -33.73
C TYR A 84 -14.98 -16.27 -33.12
N ASP A 85 -16.12 -16.93 -33.32
CA ASP A 85 -17.38 -16.60 -32.69
C ASP A 85 -17.85 -17.79 -31.86
N LEU A 86 -17.70 -17.66 -30.54
CA LEU A 86 -18.16 -18.64 -29.56
C LEU A 86 -18.53 -17.88 -28.30
N ASN A 87 -19.72 -18.16 -27.80
CA ASN A 87 -20.24 -17.63 -26.56
C ASN A 87 -20.41 -18.79 -25.58
N LEU A 88 -19.65 -18.77 -24.48
CA LEU A 88 -19.63 -19.87 -23.50
C LEU A 88 -21.03 -20.21 -22.94
N PRO A 89 -21.90 -19.24 -22.59
CA PRO A 89 -23.26 -19.50 -22.13
C PRO A 89 -24.17 -20.22 -23.13
N ASP A 90 -23.84 -20.18 -24.42
CA ASP A 90 -24.66 -20.84 -25.45
C ASP A 90 -24.34 -22.34 -25.54
N LEU A 91 -23.28 -22.81 -24.85
CA LEU A 91 -22.92 -24.22 -24.77
C LEU A 91 -23.77 -24.96 -23.72
N PRO A 92 -24.02 -26.28 -23.89
CA PRO A 92 -24.63 -27.10 -22.84
C PRO A 92 -23.85 -27.04 -21.52
N GLU A 93 -24.53 -27.17 -20.39
CA GLU A 93 -23.90 -27.10 -19.05
C GLU A 93 -22.73 -28.08 -18.89
N ALA A 94 -22.85 -29.29 -19.45
CA ALA A 94 -21.76 -30.28 -19.45
C ALA A 94 -20.51 -29.75 -20.16
N ASN A 95 -20.66 -29.11 -21.33
CA ASN A 95 -19.54 -28.52 -22.07
C ASN A 95 -18.95 -27.30 -21.35
N GLN A 96 -19.77 -26.49 -20.67
CA GLN A 96 -19.28 -25.39 -19.84
C GLN A 96 -18.45 -25.92 -18.66
N ARG A 97 -18.88 -27.03 -18.06
CA ARG A 97 -18.15 -27.72 -16.99
C ARG A 97 -16.83 -28.30 -17.49
N ASP A 98 -16.84 -29.02 -18.61
CA ASP A 98 -15.62 -29.58 -19.21
C ASP A 98 -14.60 -28.46 -19.54
N TRP A 99 -15.09 -27.35 -20.09
CA TRP A 99 -14.28 -26.16 -20.33
C TRP A 99 -13.69 -25.60 -19.03
N ALA A 100 -14.49 -25.51 -17.96
CA ALA A 100 -14.04 -24.99 -16.67
C ALA A 100 -12.99 -25.91 -16.02
N GLU A 101 -13.15 -27.23 -16.11
CA GLU A 101 -12.17 -28.23 -15.64
C GLU A 101 -10.83 -28.04 -16.36
N GLN A 102 -10.85 -27.98 -17.70
CA GLN A 102 -9.66 -27.78 -18.53
C GLN A 102 -8.96 -26.44 -18.22
N VAL A 103 -9.73 -25.36 -18.03
CA VAL A 103 -9.18 -24.05 -17.69
C VAL A 103 -8.51 -24.07 -16.32
N LEU A 104 -9.16 -24.66 -15.29
CA LEU A 104 -8.59 -24.70 -13.94
C LEU A 104 -7.31 -25.54 -13.89
N ASP A 105 -7.22 -26.64 -14.64
CA ASP A 105 -5.98 -27.42 -14.74
C ASP A 105 -4.86 -26.63 -15.44
N ALA A 106 -5.21 -25.93 -16.52
CA ALA A 106 -4.29 -25.06 -17.23
C ALA A 106 -3.80 -23.88 -16.38
N LEU A 107 -4.64 -23.36 -15.48
CA LEU A 107 -4.27 -22.33 -14.50
C LEU A 107 -3.40 -22.89 -13.38
N ALA A 108 -3.72 -24.08 -12.86
CA ALA A 108 -2.93 -24.73 -11.82
C ALA A 108 -1.49 -24.96 -12.27
N ALA A 109 -1.29 -25.38 -13.51
CA ALA A 109 0.04 -25.57 -14.10
C ALA A 109 0.81 -24.25 -14.29
N ARG A 110 0.13 -23.13 -14.55
CA ARG A 110 0.75 -21.82 -14.85
C ARG A 110 0.91 -20.90 -13.65
N ALA A 111 0.09 -21.08 -12.62
CA ALA A 111 0.08 -20.18 -11.48
C ALA A 111 1.39 -20.26 -10.69
N GLU A 112 2.09 -21.40 -10.72
CA GLU A 112 3.36 -21.60 -9.98
C GLU A 112 3.21 -21.15 -8.51
N SER A 113 2.14 -21.59 -7.84
CA SER A 113 1.78 -21.22 -6.47
C SER A 113 1.42 -19.73 -6.24
N ARG A 114 1.30 -18.93 -7.30
CA ARG A 114 0.75 -17.56 -7.21
C ARG A 114 -0.77 -17.60 -7.09
N GLN A 115 -1.31 -16.55 -6.49
CA GLN A 115 -2.73 -16.22 -6.64
C GLN A 115 -3.07 -15.96 -8.12
N VAL A 116 -4.28 -16.32 -8.52
CA VAL A 116 -4.84 -16.02 -9.84
C VAL A 116 -5.86 -14.88 -9.72
N THR A 117 -5.76 -13.88 -10.58
CA THR A 117 -6.75 -12.80 -10.67
C THR A 117 -7.53 -12.90 -11.98
N LEU A 118 -8.85 -13.07 -11.90
CA LEU A 118 -9.74 -13.16 -13.07
C LEU A 118 -10.31 -11.78 -13.43
N LEU A 119 -9.76 -11.15 -14.46
CA LEU A 119 -10.32 -9.96 -15.10
C LEU A 119 -11.24 -10.38 -16.26
N ALA A 120 -12.30 -11.09 -15.93
CA ALA A 120 -13.27 -11.65 -16.87
C ALA A 120 -14.72 -11.40 -16.40
N ALA A 121 -15.64 -11.35 -17.37
CA ALA A 121 -17.06 -11.18 -17.08
C ALA A 121 -17.64 -12.37 -16.30
N ASN A 122 -18.78 -12.18 -15.65
CA ASN A 122 -19.42 -13.18 -14.79
C ASN A 122 -19.66 -14.50 -15.52
N GLU A 123 -20.03 -14.45 -16.80
CA GLU A 123 -20.26 -15.65 -17.63
C GLU A 123 -19.04 -16.57 -17.72
N TYR A 124 -17.83 -16.02 -17.60
CA TYR A 124 -16.58 -16.78 -17.59
C TYR A 124 -16.12 -17.10 -16.17
N SER A 125 -16.29 -16.16 -15.24
CA SER A 125 -15.76 -16.28 -13.88
C SER A 125 -16.58 -17.24 -13.01
N MET A 126 -17.91 -17.26 -13.14
CA MET A 126 -18.80 -18.06 -12.29
C MET A 126 -18.54 -19.57 -12.40
N PRO A 127 -18.51 -20.19 -13.60
CA PRO A 127 -18.25 -21.64 -13.71
C PRO A 127 -16.88 -22.03 -13.12
N LEU A 128 -15.87 -21.18 -13.29
CA LEU A 128 -14.54 -21.42 -12.74
C LEU A 128 -14.53 -21.38 -11.21
N LEU A 129 -15.19 -20.39 -10.61
CA LEU A 129 -15.22 -20.23 -9.15
C LEU A 129 -16.02 -21.35 -8.47
N GLU A 130 -17.17 -21.74 -9.03
CA GLU A 130 -18.00 -22.82 -8.50
C GLU A 130 -17.25 -24.15 -8.50
N LEU A 131 -16.64 -24.49 -9.63
CA LEU A 131 -15.89 -25.72 -9.77
C LEU A 131 -14.59 -25.71 -8.94
N ASN A 132 -13.90 -24.58 -8.86
CA ASN A 132 -12.67 -24.46 -8.07
C ASN A 132 -12.91 -24.74 -6.59
N ARG A 133 -14.07 -24.35 -6.03
CA ARG A 133 -14.45 -24.64 -4.62
C ARG A 133 -14.57 -26.15 -4.36
N ALA A 134 -14.90 -26.94 -5.37
CA ALA A 134 -15.07 -28.39 -5.25
C ALA A 134 -13.77 -29.19 -5.52
N ARG A 135 -12.66 -28.53 -5.91
CA ARG A 135 -11.39 -29.21 -6.17
C ARG A 135 -10.75 -29.70 -4.87
N VAL A 136 -10.03 -30.82 -4.95
CA VAL A 136 -9.21 -31.34 -3.84
C VAL A 136 -8.15 -30.33 -3.41
N SER A 137 -7.56 -29.62 -4.39
CA SER A 137 -6.65 -28.49 -4.17
C SER A 137 -7.18 -27.28 -4.94
N PRO A 138 -7.99 -26.43 -4.30
CA PRO A 138 -8.49 -25.20 -4.90
C PRO A 138 -7.34 -24.22 -5.18
N LEU A 139 -7.41 -23.54 -6.31
CA LEU A 139 -6.56 -22.39 -6.60
C LEU A 139 -6.98 -21.19 -5.74
N ASP A 140 -6.02 -20.37 -5.34
CA ASP A 140 -6.32 -19.06 -4.77
C ASP A 140 -6.74 -18.11 -5.89
N ILE A 141 -8.06 -17.91 -6.06
CA ILE A 141 -8.63 -17.08 -7.12
C ILE A 141 -9.29 -15.82 -6.54
N VAL A 142 -8.97 -14.67 -7.12
CA VAL A 142 -9.67 -13.39 -6.90
C VAL A 142 -10.32 -12.95 -8.20
N ALA A 143 -11.64 -12.74 -8.19
CA ALA A 143 -12.41 -12.25 -9.34
C ALA A 143 -12.99 -10.86 -9.00
N PRO A 144 -12.22 -9.76 -9.18
CA PRO A 144 -12.61 -8.44 -8.69
C PRO A 144 -13.81 -7.84 -9.43
N TRP A 145 -14.17 -8.38 -10.60
CA TRP A 145 -15.34 -7.96 -11.36
C TRP A 145 -16.60 -8.76 -11.05
N LEU A 146 -16.48 -9.79 -10.20
CA LEU A 146 -17.64 -10.54 -9.75
C LEU A 146 -18.57 -9.60 -8.97
N GLY A 147 -19.78 -9.42 -9.47
CA GLY A 147 -20.77 -8.52 -8.86
C GLY A 147 -20.54 -7.04 -9.14
N LEU A 148 -19.54 -6.66 -9.95
CA LEU A 148 -19.45 -5.30 -10.49
C LEU A 148 -20.34 -5.16 -11.73
N GLU A 149 -20.95 -3.99 -11.88
CA GLU A 149 -21.61 -3.65 -13.14
C GLU A 149 -20.57 -3.43 -14.25
N TYR A 150 -20.98 -3.66 -15.50
CA TYR A 150 -20.08 -3.50 -16.65
C TYR A 150 -19.53 -2.06 -16.79
N SER A 151 -20.33 -1.07 -16.39
CA SER A 151 -19.95 0.35 -16.30
C SER A 151 -18.79 0.60 -15.33
N ASP A 152 -18.73 -0.16 -14.23
CA ASP A 152 -17.74 0.03 -13.17
C ASP A 152 -16.37 -0.59 -13.50
N HIS A 153 -16.29 -1.46 -14.51
CA HIS A 153 -15.01 -2.03 -14.95
C HIS A 153 -13.99 -0.96 -15.35
N ALA A 154 -14.44 0.15 -15.96
CA ALA A 154 -13.56 1.25 -16.35
C ALA A 154 -13.03 2.01 -15.12
N ILE A 155 -13.88 2.23 -14.11
CA ILE A 155 -13.49 2.84 -12.84
C ILE A 155 -12.50 1.93 -12.11
N TRP A 156 -12.80 0.63 -12.04
CA TRP A 156 -11.92 -0.37 -11.45
C TRP A 156 -10.52 -0.36 -12.09
N LEU A 157 -10.45 -0.37 -13.43
CA LEU A 157 -9.18 -0.35 -14.16
C LEU A 157 -8.39 0.94 -13.92
N ALA A 158 -9.08 2.09 -13.84
CA ALA A 158 -8.44 3.36 -13.52
C ALA A 158 -7.82 3.33 -12.11
N GLU A 159 -8.54 2.83 -11.11
CA GLU A 159 -8.07 2.70 -9.73
C GLU A 159 -6.95 1.66 -9.60
N ALA A 160 -7.06 0.51 -10.29
CA ALA A 160 -6.02 -0.51 -10.33
C ALA A 160 -4.72 0.03 -10.94
N LYS A 161 -4.81 0.86 -11.97
CA LYS A 161 -3.64 1.55 -12.56
C LYS A 161 -3.01 2.55 -11.59
N ARG A 162 -3.81 3.31 -10.83
CA ARG A 162 -3.28 4.19 -9.77
C ARG A 162 -2.55 3.37 -8.70
N MET A 163 -3.13 2.25 -8.28
CA MET A 163 -2.51 1.35 -7.30
C MET A 163 -1.21 0.72 -7.83
N ALA A 164 -1.18 0.29 -9.09
CA ALA A 164 0.03 -0.24 -9.74
C ALA A 164 1.18 0.79 -9.72
N ALA A 165 0.89 2.05 -10.04
CA ALA A 165 1.89 3.12 -9.97
C ALA A 165 2.40 3.35 -8.53
N ARG A 166 1.50 3.30 -7.54
CA ARG A 166 1.88 3.38 -6.11
C ARG A 166 2.73 2.18 -5.68
N ILE A 167 2.43 0.95 -6.12
CA ILE A 167 3.22 -0.24 -5.82
C ILE A 167 4.64 -0.09 -6.35
N GLN A 168 4.81 0.35 -7.60
CA GLN A 168 6.14 0.57 -8.19
C GLN A 168 6.95 1.62 -7.42
N ASP A 169 6.33 2.72 -7.02
CA ASP A 169 7.01 3.76 -6.26
C ASP A 169 7.27 3.36 -4.80
N LEU A 170 6.42 2.53 -4.20
CA LEU A 170 6.70 1.90 -2.91
C LEU A 170 7.89 0.94 -3.00
N ASP A 171 7.96 0.10 -4.04
CA ASP A 171 9.11 -0.78 -4.28
C ASP A 171 10.41 0.04 -4.40
N ARG A 172 10.39 1.13 -5.19
CA ARG A 172 11.53 2.04 -5.31
C ARG A 172 11.94 2.66 -3.98
N LEU A 173 10.97 3.12 -3.19
CA LEU A 173 11.23 3.69 -1.87
C LEU A 173 11.87 2.66 -0.94
N TYR A 174 11.33 1.44 -0.87
CA TYR A 174 11.86 0.40 -0.01
C TYR A 174 13.23 -0.13 -0.47
N ASN A 175 13.46 -0.21 -1.78
CA ASN A 175 14.78 -0.55 -2.32
C ASN A 175 15.82 0.51 -1.92
N TRP A 176 15.50 1.80 -2.08
CA TRP A 176 16.36 2.89 -1.61
C TRP A 176 16.62 2.80 -0.10
N ILE A 177 15.59 2.55 0.73
CA ILE A 177 15.78 2.33 2.17
C ILE A 177 16.74 1.14 2.43
N GLY A 178 16.64 0.07 1.65
CA GLY A 178 17.55 -1.07 1.72
C GLY A 178 19.00 -0.70 1.39
N GLU A 179 19.22 0.09 0.35
CA GLU A 179 20.54 0.62 -0.03
C GLU A 179 21.11 1.54 1.05
N GLU A 180 20.29 2.44 1.60
CA GLU A 180 20.66 3.32 2.71
C GLU A 180 21.03 2.52 3.97
N ARG A 181 20.35 1.38 4.21
CA ARG A 181 20.69 0.47 5.32
C ARG A 181 22.05 -0.18 5.10
N ILE A 182 22.32 -0.70 3.90
CA ILE A 182 23.62 -1.29 3.55
C ILE A 182 24.74 -0.25 3.73
N ALA A 183 24.44 1.02 3.46
CA ALA A 183 25.37 2.12 3.62
C ALA A 183 25.43 2.74 5.05
N ASP A 184 24.85 2.08 6.06
CA ASP A 184 24.79 2.55 7.46
C ASP A 184 24.16 3.95 7.64
N ARG A 185 23.19 4.29 6.78
CA ARG A 185 22.40 5.54 6.82
C ARG A 185 20.99 5.35 7.35
N VAL A 186 20.56 4.10 7.54
CA VAL A 186 19.41 3.74 8.40
C VAL A 186 19.95 3.34 9.76
N PHE A 187 19.48 3.99 10.82
CA PHE A 187 20.01 3.78 12.17
C PHE A 187 18.93 3.70 13.23
N SER A 188 19.23 3.03 14.35
CA SER A 188 18.33 2.98 15.50
C SER A 188 18.14 4.38 16.08
N PHE A 189 16.91 4.77 16.38
CA PHE A 189 16.61 6.15 16.76
C PHE A 189 17.32 6.59 18.05
N ARG A 190 17.66 5.65 18.94
CA ARG A 190 18.49 5.92 20.13
C ARG A 190 19.89 6.46 19.82
N GLU A 191 20.41 6.19 18.62
CA GLU A 191 21.74 6.62 18.19
C GLU A 191 21.77 8.04 17.61
N LEU A 192 20.65 8.77 17.61
CA LEU A 192 20.55 10.10 17.00
C LEU A 192 21.67 11.07 17.41
N SER A 193 22.16 10.98 18.66
CA SER A 193 23.21 11.86 19.18
C SER A 193 24.58 11.66 18.53
N SER A 194 24.89 10.44 18.07
CA SER A 194 26.15 10.09 17.39
C SER A 194 26.07 10.21 15.86
N ARG A 195 24.88 10.47 15.31
CA ARG A 195 24.65 10.47 13.86
C ARG A 195 24.72 11.89 13.27
N SER A 196 25.24 11.97 12.04
CA SER A 196 25.13 13.18 11.23
C SER A 196 23.67 13.38 10.83
N VAL A 197 23.17 14.60 10.97
CA VAL A 197 21.78 14.95 10.63
C VAL A 197 21.84 16.16 9.71
N PRO A 198 21.26 16.08 8.49
CA PRO A 198 21.26 17.21 7.58
C PRO A 198 20.49 18.38 8.20
N LYS A 199 20.83 19.60 7.79
CA LYS A 199 20.19 20.81 8.31
C LYS A 199 18.67 20.76 8.08
N ARG A 200 18.29 20.32 6.87
CA ARG A 200 16.91 20.20 6.42
C ARG A 200 16.66 18.89 5.67
N GLY A 201 15.41 18.43 5.67
CA GLY A 201 15.05 17.15 5.09
C GLY A 201 13.75 16.57 5.65
N VAL A 202 13.49 15.34 5.24
CA VAL A 202 12.35 14.51 5.65
C VAL A 202 12.88 13.30 6.41
N TYR A 203 12.26 12.97 7.54
CA TYR A 203 12.57 11.77 8.29
C TYR A 203 11.50 10.70 8.03
N ILE A 204 11.94 9.45 7.91
CA ILE A 204 11.09 8.28 7.70
C ILE A 204 11.44 7.28 8.79
N PHE A 205 10.48 6.99 9.67
CA PHE A 205 10.62 5.99 10.72
C PHE A 205 10.14 4.63 10.25
N LEU A 206 10.88 3.60 10.65
CA LEU A 206 10.58 2.20 10.41
C LEU A 206 10.39 1.48 11.73
N ASP A 207 9.44 0.54 11.76
CA ASP A 207 9.20 -0.32 12.91
C ASP A 207 9.75 -1.73 12.62
N GLY A 208 10.76 -2.16 13.38
CA GLY A 208 11.45 -3.43 13.18
C GLY A 208 10.59 -4.67 13.50
N ALA A 209 9.52 -4.49 14.27
CA ALA A 209 8.53 -5.53 14.55
C ALA A 209 7.58 -5.76 13.36
N GLU A 210 7.50 -4.81 12.44
CA GLU A 210 6.59 -4.85 11.31
C GLU A 210 7.33 -5.23 10.02
N ARG A 211 6.63 -5.92 9.12
CA ARG A 211 7.15 -6.22 7.78
C ARG A 211 6.40 -5.38 6.75
N ASN A 212 7.12 -4.90 5.74
CA ASN A 212 6.52 -4.16 4.63
C ASN A 212 5.68 -5.10 3.74
N PHE A 213 4.95 -4.53 2.79
CA PHE A 213 4.04 -5.26 1.88
C PHE A 213 4.70 -6.32 0.99
N ARG A 214 6.04 -6.38 0.91
CA ARG A 214 6.81 -7.43 0.23
C ARG A 214 7.37 -8.48 1.18
N GLY A 215 7.25 -8.30 2.49
CA GLY A 215 7.76 -9.19 3.54
C GLY A 215 9.27 -9.11 3.79
N ALA A 216 10.03 -8.34 2.99
CA ALA A 216 11.50 -8.38 2.98
C ALA A 216 12.19 -7.29 3.83
N GLY A 217 11.46 -6.30 4.33
CA GLY A 217 12.02 -5.18 5.10
C GLY A 217 11.07 -4.66 6.18
N PHE A 218 11.57 -3.73 7.00
CA PHE A 218 10.78 -3.10 8.05
C PHE A 218 9.75 -2.12 7.47
N ARG A 219 8.57 -2.05 8.07
CA ARG A 219 7.50 -1.17 7.57
C ARG A 219 7.80 0.29 7.93
N VAL A 220 7.57 1.20 6.99
CA VAL A 220 7.45 2.64 7.28
C VAL A 220 6.20 2.89 8.12
N VAL A 221 6.38 3.54 9.27
CA VAL A 221 5.27 3.82 10.22
C VAL A 221 5.05 5.30 10.46
N ARG A 222 5.99 6.17 10.09
CA ARG A 222 5.83 7.63 10.26
C ARG A 222 6.73 8.36 9.29
N ILE A 223 6.16 9.36 8.63
CA ILE A 223 6.90 10.30 7.78
C ILE A 223 6.71 11.70 8.35
N GLY A 224 7.77 12.51 8.37
CA GLY A 224 7.62 13.90 8.75
C GLY A 224 8.74 14.83 8.33
N THR A 225 8.49 16.13 8.44
CA THR A 225 9.50 17.18 8.23
C THR A 225 9.44 18.25 9.32
N HIS A 226 10.12 19.38 9.11
CA HIS A 226 10.21 20.51 10.03
C HIS A 226 10.26 21.85 9.29
N ALA A 227 10.06 22.93 10.05
CA ALA A 227 10.23 24.32 9.59
C ALA A 227 9.44 24.69 8.33
N VAL A 228 8.20 24.20 8.14
CA VAL A 228 7.40 24.49 6.94
C VAL A 228 6.68 25.85 6.97
N SER A 229 6.90 26.66 8.01
CA SER A 229 6.40 28.03 8.10
C SER A 229 7.49 29.01 7.70
N ALA A 230 7.12 30.08 6.99
CA ALA A 230 8.05 31.15 6.61
C ALA A 230 8.75 31.74 7.85
N GLY A 231 10.06 31.97 7.74
CA GLY A 231 10.88 32.52 8.83
C GLY A 231 11.24 31.53 9.95
N SER A 232 10.79 30.27 9.89
CA SER A 232 11.11 29.27 10.92
C SER A 232 12.61 28.96 10.99
N GLN A 233 13.17 29.03 12.20
CA GLN A 233 14.57 28.67 12.50
C GLN A 233 14.72 27.23 13.02
N ALA A 234 13.63 26.45 13.02
CA ALA A 234 13.70 25.06 13.47
C ALA A 234 14.61 24.23 12.53
N SER A 235 15.34 23.27 13.10
CA SER A 235 16.21 22.34 12.37
C SER A 235 15.69 20.91 12.46
N LEU A 236 16.11 20.06 11.53
CA LEU A 236 15.75 18.63 11.53
C LEU A 236 16.23 17.95 12.81
N ARG A 237 17.49 18.18 13.21
CA ARG A 237 18.04 17.67 14.48
C ARG A 237 17.25 18.15 15.69
N GLY A 238 16.81 19.40 15.72
CA GLY A 238 15.93 19.91 16.79
C GLY A 238 14.60 19.15 16.84
N ARG A 239 13.97 18.93 15.68
CA ARG A 239 12.71 18.19 15.57
C ARG A 239 12.86 16.73 16.02
N LEU A 240 13.91 16.05 15.58
CA LEU A 240 14.18 14.66 15.96
C LEU A 240 14.50 14.54 17.46
N ARG A 241 15.28 15.46 18.06
CA ARG A 241 15.50 15.48 19.51
C ARG A 241 14.20 15.66 20.31
N ASN A 242 13.27 16.48 19.83
CA ASN A 242 11.95 16.62 20.47
C ASN A 242 11.14 15.31 20.45
N HIS A 243 11.31 14.49 19.41
CA HIS A 243 10.73 13.14 19.36
C HIS A 243 11.48 12.17 20.27
N LEU A 244 12.81 12.13 20.22
CA LEU A 244 13.61 11.20 21.02
C LEU A 244 13.45 11.43 22.52
N GLY A 245 13.33 12.70 22.93
CA GLY A 245 13.35 13.12 24.33
C GLY A 245 14.79 13.45 24.80
N PRO A 246 14.92 14.09 25.98
CA PRO A 246 16.21 14.41 26.59
C PRO A 246 16.96 13.15 27.04
N SER A 247 18.26 13.30 27.26
CA SER A 247 19.17 12.24 27.75
C SER A 247 18.73 11.64 29.10
N SER A 248 17.88 12.35 29.85
CA SER A 248 17.25 11.89 31.10
C SER A 248 16.09 10.89 30.89
N GLN A 249 15.85 10.44 29.65
CA GLN A 249 14.85 9.45 29.23
C GLN A 249 13.38 9.87 29.32
N ILE A 250 13.03 11.01 29.93
CA ILE A 250 11.65 11.50 30.02
C ILE A 250 11.35 12.44 28.86
N GLY A 251 10.59 11.98 27.87
CA GLY A 251 10.15 12.80 26.74
C GLY A 251 9.13 13.90 27.07
N ASN A 252 8.53 14.48 26.04
CA ASN A 252 7.48 15.49 26.18
C ASN A 252 6.38 15.26 25.12
N HIS A 253 5.32 14.54 25.49
CA HIS A 253 4.18 14.33 24.59
C HIS A 253 3.45 15.63 24.21
N ARG A 254 3.39 16.63 25.12
CA ARG A 254 2.72 17.91 24.85
C ARG A 254 3.41 18.74 23.76
N GLY A 255 4.72 18.55 23.58
CA GLY A 255 5.51 19.13 22.48
C GLY A 255 5.65 18.24 21.23
N SER A 256 5.15 17.01 21.28
CA SER A 256 5.38 16.00 20.24
C SER A 256 4.12 15.19 19.97
N ILE A 257 3.39 15.57 18.92
CA ILE A 257 2.17 14.88 18.49
C ILE A 257 2.39 13.39 18.23
N PHE A 258 3.60 13.00 17.82
CA PHE A 258 3.97 11.60 17.61
C PHE A 258 3.98 10.82 18.94
N ARG A 259 4.63 11.36 19.97
CA ARG A 259 4.63 10.81 21.34
C ARG A 259 3.22 10.76 21.91
N LEU A 260 2.44 11.82 21.69
CA LEU A 260 1.05 11.89 22.14
C LEU A 260 0.25 10.70 21.62
N HIS A 261 0.28 10.45 20.31
CA HIS A 261 -0.51 9.39 19.70
C HIS A 261 -0.05 7.99 20.10
N ILE A 262 1.27 7.75 20.20
CA ILE A 262 1.80 6.49 20.72
C ILE A 262 1.31 6.26 22.15
N GLY A 263 1.45 7.25 23.03
CA GLY A 263 1.02 7.14 24.42
C GLY A 263 -0.49 6.91 24.55
N ARG A 264 -1.31 7.55 23.72
CA ARG A 264 -2.76 7.29 23.69
C ARG A 264 -3.04 5.85 23.27
N ALA A 265 -2.39 5.35 22.21
CA ALA A 265 -2.56 3.96 21.79
C ALA A 265 -2.11 2.95 22.86
N MET A 266 -1.04 3.24 23.61
CA MET A 266 -0.61 2.40 24.74
C MET A 266 -1.64 2.35 25.88
N LEU A 267 -2.28 3.49 26.21
CA LEU A 267 -3.32 3.54 27.24
C LEU A 267 -4.58 2.77 26.84
N GLU A 268 -4.93 2.78 25.55
CA GLU A 268 -6.02 1.96 25.00
C GLU A 268 -5.66 0.48 24.94
N ALA A 269 -4.39 0.13 24.76
CA ALA A 269 -3.93 -1.26 24.68
C ALA A 269 -3.77 -1.95 26.05
N GLY A 270 -3.55 -1.19 27.12
CA GLY A 270 -3.23 -1.72 28.45
C GLY A 270 -4.44 -2.28 29.24
N PRO A 271 -4.20 -3.14 30.25
CA PRO A 271 -5.26 -3.65 31.10
C PRO A 271 -5.92 -2.49 31.88
N GLY A 272 -7.25 -2.35 31.71
CA GLY A 272 -8.05 -1.34 32.40
C GLY A 272 -8.26 0.00 31.66
N HIS A 273 -8.14 0.05 30.33
CA HIS A 273 -8.52 1.14 29.41
C HIS A 273 -8.62 2.55 30.06
N GLY A 274 -7.59 3.40 29.84
CA GLY A 274 -7.67 4.83 30.16
C GLY A 274 -7.09 5.27 31.51
N SER A 275 -5.87 4.82 31.87
CA SER A 275 -5.28 5.12 33.18
C SER A 275 -4.59 6.49 33.34
N LEU A 276 -4.65 7.40 32.37
CA LEU A 276 -4.11 8.76 32.49
C LEU A 276 -4.98 9.80 31.76
N ALA A 277 -6.04 10.28 32.41
CA ALA A 277 -6.95 11.30 31.86
C ALA A 277 -6.26 12.62 31.47
N THR A 278 -5.09 12.91 32.05
CA THR A 278 -4.31 14.13 31.77
C THR A 278 -3.44 14.01 30.52
N TRP A 279 -3.28 12.80 29.97
CA TRP A 279 -2.42 12.56 28.82
C TRP A 279 -3.01 13.16 27.54
N GLY A 280 -2.35 14.19 27.01
CA GLY A 280 -2.84 14.95 25.86
C GLY A 280 -3.72 16.14 26.18
N GLU A 281 -3.91 16.44 27.46
CA GLU A 281 -4.57 17.66 27.90
C GLU A 281 -3.57 18.82 27.92
N GLY A 282 -3.92 19.87 27.18
CA GLY A 282 -3.19 21.14 27.14
C GLY A 282 -1.79 21.06 26.49
N GLN A 283 -1.13 22.21 26.44
CA GLN A 283 0.25 22.35 25.96
C GLN A 283 1.27 22.30 27.10
N ASP A 284 0.82 22.43 28.34
CA ASP A 284 1.63 22.32 29.55
C ASP A 284 0.78 21.78 30.72
N ALA A 285 1.44 21.34 31.79
CA ALA A 285 0.80 20.87 33.01
C ALA A 285 1.64 21.17 34.25
N ARG A 286 0.98 21.22 35.42
CA ARG A 286 1.66 21.42 36.70
C ARG A 286 2.61 20.25 37.01
N PRO A 287 3.67 20.46 37.81
CA PRO A 287 4.66 19.42 38.13
C PRO A 287 4.06 18.12 38.68
N GLU A 288 2.98 18.22 39.46
CA GLU A 288 2.31 17.07 40.07
C GLU A 288 1.68 16.17 38.99
N VAL A 289 1.03 16.77 37.98
CA VAL A 289 0.47 16.05 36.83
C VAL A 289 1.58 15.39 36.01
N LYS A 290 2.65 16.14 35.70
CA LYS A 290 3.79 15.61 34.96
C LYS A 290 4.42 14.42 35.67
N SER A 291 4.46 14.43 37.00
CA SER A 291 5.04 13.36 37.83
C SER A 291 4.26 12.05 37.69
N LEU A 292 2.93 12.11 37.58
CA LEU A 292 2.06 10.95 37.35
C LEU A 292 2.25 10.35 35.94
N GLU A 293 2.66 11.16 34.97
CA GLU A 293 2.84 10.75 33.58
C GLU A 293 4.24 10.18 33.27
N ILE A 294 5.20 10.30 34.19
CA ILE A 294 6.62 9.92 33.97
C ILE A 294 6.74 8.47 33.50
N ALA A 295 6.10 7.52 34.20
CA ALA A 295 6.21 6.10 33.86
C ALA A 295 5.70 5.81 32.44
N HIS A 296 4.63 6.50 32.04
CA HIS A 296 4.05 6.35 30.71
C HIS A 296 4.88 7.04 29.63
N GLU A 297 5.38 8.24 29.89
CA GLU A 297 6.28 8.95 28.98
C GLU A 297 7.60 8.18 28.78
N LEU A 298 8.10 7.46 29.79
CA LEU A 298 9.23 6.53 29.66
C LEU A 298 8.89 5.35 28.74
N ALA A 299 7.70 4.76 28.86
CA ALA A 299 7.26 3.68 27.98
C ALA A 299 7.17 4.15 26.51
N VAL A 300 6.61 5.34 26.28
CA VAL A 300 6.58 5.98 24.94
C VAL A 300 8.00 6.22 24.42
N SER A 301 8.93 6.64 25.29
CA SER A 301 10.32 6.86 24.91
C SER A 301 11.01 5.57 24.46
N ARG A 302 10.77 4.45 25.16
CA ARG A 302 11.31 3.14 24.76
C ARG A 302 10.80 2.71 23.40
N TYR A 303 9.48 2.80 23.16
CA TYR A 303 8.90 2.48 21.86
C TYR A 303 9.54 3.29 20.73
N LEU A 304 9.70 4.61 20.91
CA LEU A 304 10.36 5.46 19.91
C LEU A 304 11.83 5.10 19.70
N GLN A 305 12.57 4.76 20.76
CA GLN A 305 13.98 4.40 20.71
C GLN A 305 14.25 3.07 19.98
N ASP A 306 13.25 2.19 19.90
CA ASP A 306 13.33 0.90 19.21
C ASP A 306 12.99 1.03 17.72
N LEU A 307 12.41 2.16 17.30
CA LEU A 307 12.25 2.46 15.88
C LEU A 307 13.62 2.75 15.24
N GLU A 308 13.68 2.53 13.94
CA GLU A 308 14.77 3.00 13.10
C GLU A 308 14.35 4.23 12.30
N VAL A 309 15.33 5.00 11.86
CA VAL A 309 15.08 6.20 11.06
C VAL A 309 16.07 6.29 9.90
N VAL A 310 15.57 6.75 8.76
CA VAL A 310 16.35 7.20 7.62
C VAL A 310 16.00 8.65 7.30
N LEU A 311 17.00 9.41 6.88
CA LEU A 311 16.88 10.85 6.64
C LEU A 311 17.11 11.12 5.15
N LEU A 312 16.12 11.74 4.52
CA LEU A 312 16.24 12.25 3.16
C LEU A 312 16.60 13.73 3.23
N GLU A 313 17.81 14.07 2.83
CA GLU A 313 18.25 15.47 2.75
C GLU A 313 17.50 16.21 1.65
N VAL A 314 16.89 17.33 2.02
CA VAL A 314 16.21 18.25 1.10
C VAL A 314 16.51 19.65 1.61
N ASP A 315 17.57 20.27 1.10
CA ASP A 315 17.97 21.62 1.52
C ASP A 315 17.29 22.70 0.69
N ASP A 316 16.10 23.09 1.13
CA ASP A 316 15.26 24.09 0.50
C ASP A 316 14.85 25.22 1.47
N LYS A 317 14.37 26.33 0.91
CA LYS A 317 13.95 27.50 1.70
C LYS A 317 12.67 27.19 2.50
N PRO A 318 12.58 27.58 3.79
CA PRO A 318 11.37 27.41 4.59
C PRO A 318 10.15 28.12 4.01
N SER A 319 9.15 27.33 3.63
CA SER A 319 7.83 27.80 3.22
C SER A 319 6.84 26.64 3.26
N LYS A 320 5.54 26.94 3.19
CA LYS A 320 4.49 25.91 3.05
C LYS A 320 4.60 25.15 1.72
N GLU A 321 5.22 25.79 0.72
CA GLU A 321 5.46 25.26 -0.62
C GLU A 321 6.87 24.68 -0.81
N SER A 322 7.60 24.51 0.29
CA SER A 322 8.93 23.91 0.31
C SER A 322 8.86 22.50 -0.29
N LEU A 323 9.88 22.13 -1.07
CA LEU A 323 10.03 20.79 -1.63
C LEU A 323 9.94 19.73 -0.53
N ARG A 324 10.54 19.96 0.66
CA ARG A 324 10.44 19.01 1.78
C ARG A 324 9.01 18.82 2.29
N ALA A 325 8.17 19.87 2.26
CA ALA A 325 6.76 19.76 2.61
C ALA A 325 5.99 18.95 1.55
N LYS A 326 6.31 19.17 0.27
CA LYS A 326 5.73 18.38 -0.84
C LYS A 326 6.14 16.91 -0.75
N VAL A 327 7.42 16.63 -0.47
CA VAL A 327 7.93 15.27 -0.24
C VAL A 327 7.20 14.61 0.93
N GLU A 328 7.06 15.28 2.08
CA GLU A 328 6.31 14.75 3.23
C GLU A 328 4.88 14.35 2.82
N MET A 329 4.15 15.26 2.17
CA MET A 329 2.75 15.00 1.77
C MET A 329 2.63 13.89 0.71
N GLN A 330 3.51 13.89 -0.30
CA GLN A 330 3.52 12.87 -1.36
C GLN A 330 3.86 11.50 -0.81
N LEU A 331 4.83 11.37 0.10
CA LEU A 331 5.14 10.10 0.74
C LEU A 331 3.98 9.64 1.62
N ILE A 332 3.35 10.50 2.43
CA ILE A 332 2.17 10.09 3.20
C ILE A 332 1.03 9.62 2.27
N ALA A 333 0.78 10.33 1.17
CA ALA A 333 -0.21 9.95 0.16
C ALA A 333 0.15 8.62 -0.54
N LEU A 334 1.43 8.36 -0.81
CA LEU A 334 1.90 7.10 -1.39
C LEU A 334 1.47 5.89 -0.54
N PHE A 335 1.52 6.00 0.79
CA PHE A 335 1.09 4.95 1.70
C PHE A 335 -0.43 4.91 1.92
N SER A 336 -1.11 6.06 1.85
CA SER A 336 -2.48 6.22 2.39
C SER A 336 -3.55 6.76 1.45
N GLU A 337 -3.28 6.93 0.14
CA GLU A 337 -4.22 7.55 -0.79
C GLU A 337 -5.63 6.96 -0.70
N SER A 338 -6.62 7.85 -0.54
CA SER A 338 -8.04 7.51 -0.39
C SER A 338 -8.34 6.48 0.71
N MET A 339 -7.47 6.36 1.72
CA MET A 339 -7.48 5.30 2.75
C MET A 339 -7.38 3.88 2.17
N ARG A 340 -6.94 3.74 0.92
CA ARG A 340 -6.66 2.45 0.27
C ARG A 340 -5.17 2.17 0.45
N ILE A 341 -4.83 1.53 1.56
CA ILE A 341 -3.43 1.22 1.90
C ILE A 341 -2.96 -0.05 1.20
N ILE A 342 -1.69 -0.03 0.79
CA ILE A 342 -0.99 -1.18 0.18
C ILE A 342 -0.18 -1.92 1.24
N ASP A 343 0.43 -1.15 2.14
CA ASP A 343 1.33 -1.61 3.18
C ASP A 343 0.58 -1.78 4.51
N TYR A 344 -0.08 -2.94 4.64
CA TYR A 344 -0.92 -3.23 5.79
C TYR A 344 -0.10 -3.36 7.07
N PRO A 345 -0.60 -2.84 8.21
CA PRO A 345 -0.02 -3.16 9.49
C PRO A 345 -0.24 -4.63 9.86
N GLY A 346 0.73 -5.21 10.55
CA GLY A 346 0.56 -6.48 11.25
C GLY A 346 -0.53 -6.37 12.32
N PRO A 347 -1.15 -7.50 12.70
CA PRO A 347 -2.28 -7.51 13.63
C PRO A 347 -1.92 -6.98 15.03
N ASP A 348 -0.64 -7.04 15.40
CA ASP A 348 -0.13 -6.64 16.71
C ASP A 348 0.46 -5.21 16.71
N TRP A 349 0.42 -4.51 15.57
CA TRP A 349 0.94 -3.15 15.51
C TRP A 349 0.17 -2.23 16.47
N LEU A 350 0.89 -1.60 17.40
CA LEU A 350 0.31 -0.74 18.45
C LEU A 350 -0.64 0.33 17.89
N GLY A 351 -0.37 0.87 16.70
CA GLY A 351 -1.21 1.87 16.06
C GLY A 351 -2.66 1.44 15.80
N LEU A 352 -2.93 0.12 15.72
CA LEU A 352 -4.29 -0.42 15.63
C LEU A 352 -5.13 -0.19 16.90
N LYS A 353 -4.48 0.04 18.04
CA LYS A 353 -5.14 0.38 19.31
C LYS A 353 -5.34 1.88 19.49
N SER A 354 -4.81 2.72 18.59
CA SER A 354 -4.97 4.17 18.67
C SER A 354 -6.46 4.56 18.71
N PRO A 355 -6.89 5.51 19.55
CA PRO A 355 -8.26 6.02 19.51
C PRO A 355 -8.55 6.84 18.24
N VAL A 356 -7.51 7.23 17.48
CA VAL A 356 -7.63 8.02 16.25
C VAL A 356 -7.80 7.12 15.02
N ALA A 357 -8.96 7.21 14.36
CA ALA A 357 -9.29 6.40 13.18
C ALA A 357 -8.28 6.54 12.04
N HIS A 358 -7.79 7.75 11.77
CA HIS A 358 -6.79 8.00 10.72
C HIS A 358 -5.51 7.18 10.90
N ILE A 359 -5.07 6.96 12.15
CA ILE A 359 -3.87 6.15 12.44
C ILE A 359 -4.17 4.67 12.17
N ARG A 360 -5.30 4.17 12.66
CA ARG A 360 -5.72 2.78 12.45
C ARG A 360 -5.89 2.45 10.96
N GLN A 361 -6.57 3.33 10.22
CA GLN A 361 -6.92 3.11 8.81
C GLN A 361 -5.73 3.30 7.86
N SER A 362 -4.77 4.16 8.20
CA SER A 362 -3.62 4.43 7.32
C SER A 362 -2.41 3.56 7.56
N GLY A 363 -2.33 2.86 8.70
CA GLY A 363 -1.12 2.12 9.08
C GLY A 363 0.07 3.03 9.44
N LEU A 364 -0.16 4.35 9.56
CA LEU A 364 0.85 5.35 9.87
C LEU A 364 0.50 6.11 11.15
N TRP A 365 1.52 6.54 11.89
CA TRP A 365 1.41 7.54 12.96
C TRP A 365 1.24 8.97 12.42
N ASN A 366 0.65 9.11 11.22
CA ASN A 366 0.29 10.37 10.57
C ASN A 366 -1.22 10.62 10.71
N ILE A 367 -1.59 11.90 10.78
CA ILE A 367 -2.99 12.35 10.66
C ILE A 367 -3.08 13.32 9.50
N ARG A 368 -2.28 14.40 9.55
CA ARG A 368 -2.18 15.35 8.44
C ARG A 368 -1.61 14.65 7.20
N GLY A 369 -2.26 14.86 6.07
CA GLY A 369 -1.86 14.34 4.75
C GLY A 369 -2.37 12.93 4.46
N VAL A 370 -2.86 12.21 5.46
CA VAL A 370 -3.42 10.87 5.29
C VAL A 370 -4.66 10.92 4.38
N GLY A 371 -4.79 9.98 3.46
CA GLY A 371 -5.90 9.95 2.50
C GLY A 371 -5.71 10.88 1.30
N GLY A 372 -4.64 11.70 1.28
CA GLY A 372 -4.33 12.60 0.17
C GLY A 372 -4.03 11.87 -1.14
N LYS A 373 -4.15 12.58 -2.27
CA LYS A 373 -3.88 11.99 -3.59
C LYS A 373 -2.38 11.87 -3.84
N TYR A 374 -1.93 10.71 -4.30
CA TYR A 374 -0.57 10.52 -4.78
C TYR A 374 -0.49 10.87 -6.27
N ASP A 375 0.51 11.66 -6.63
CA ASP A 375 0.84 11.97 -8.01
C ASP A 375 2.29 11.56 -8.31
N PRO A 376 2.52 10.45 -9.06
CA PRO A 376 3.87 10.01 -9.43
C PRO A 376 4.67 11.06 -10.23
N ALA A 377 4.01 12.00 -10.90
CA ALA A 377 4.65 13.04 -11.71
C ALA A 377 4.91 14.35 -10.96
N ALA A 378 4.32 14.54 -9.77
CA ALA A 378 4.45 15.77 -9.01
C ALA A 378 5.84 15.93 -8.36
N ALA A 379 6.20 17.18 -8.08
CA ALA A 379 7.38 17.49 -7.28
C ALA A 379 7.27 16.84 -5.89
N GLY A 380 8.34 16.14 -5.49
CA GLY A 380 8.38 15.41 -4.23
C GLY A 380 7.76 14.00 -4.27
N SER A 381 7.32 13.52 -5.44
CA SER A 381 7.05 12.09 -5.65
C SER A 381 8.34 11.26 -5.55
N VAL A 382 8.21 9.95 -5.36
CA VAL A 382 9.37 9.03 -5.36
C VAL A 382 10.16 9.14 -6.67
N ALA A 383 9.46 9.15 -7.81
CA ALA A 383 10.09 9.34 -9.11
C ALA A 383 10.81 10.69 -9.22
N SER A 384 10.26 11.76 -8.64
CA SER A 384 10.91 13.09 -8.63
C SER A 384 12.15 13.12 -7.74
N ILE A 385 12.12 12.47 -6.57
CA ILE A 385 13.23 12.48 -5.60
C ILE A 385 14.41 11.67 -6.15
N PHE A 386 14.16 10.50 -6.75
CA PHE A 386 15.22 9.58 -7.15
C PHE A 386 15.71 9.74 -8.60
N ARG A 387 15.03 10.54 -9.44
CA ARG A 387 15.59 10.97 -10.73
C ARG A 387 16.92 11.71 -10.60
N GLY A 388 17.17 12.36 -9.47
CA GLY A 388 18.41 13.11 -9.20
C GLY A 388 19.57 12.27 -8.68
N LEU A 389 19.33 11.03 -8.23
CA LEU A 389 20.37 10.19 -7.61
C LEU A 389 21.06 9.22 -8.57
N ASN A 390 20.45 8.91 -9.73
CA ASN A 390 21.03 8.03 -10.76
C ASN A 390 21.92 8.75 -11.79
N ASN A 391 22.17 10.06 -11.61
CA ASN A 391 23.05 10.86 -12.47
C ASN A 391 24.31 11.34 -11.72
N GLY A 392 24.65 10.72 -10.60
CA GLY A 392 25.79 11.06 -9.75
C GLY A 392 26.89 10.01 -9.76
#